data_AF-A0ABD5T3D6-F1
#
_entry.id   AF-A0ABD5T3D6-F1
#
_cell.length_a   1.000
_cell.length_b   1.000
_cell.length_c   1.000
_cell.angle_alpha   90.00
_cell.angle_beta   90.00
_cell.angle_gamma   90.00
#
_symmetry.space_group_name_H-M   'P 1'
#
loop_
_entity.id
_entity.type
_entity.pdbx_description
1 polymer ?
#
loop_
_entity_poly.entity_id
_entity_poly.type
_entity_poly.pdbx_seq_one_letter_code
_entity_poly.pdbx_strand_id
1 'polypeptide(L)'
;MARKIEPGHYKLGETKEVCEDIQGDQRLCTYEYGVVKGQAANSASSRDSEPGHVYWDHLCPGALHRTKWFAYRVEIDPGTTRDARPQLLTRADDKSTAGEWVRDRVGDSFSRRY
;
A
#
# COMPACT_ATOMS: atom_id res chain seq x y z
N MET A 1 2.95 13.97 -8.70
CA MET A 1 1.61 14.49 -8.30
C MET A 1 1.07 13.57 -7.23
N ALA A 2 0.59 14.09 -6.10
CA ALA A 2 -0.01 13.27 -5.05
C ALA A 2 -1.31 12.66 -5.59
N ARG A 3 -1.35 11.33 -5.73
CA ARG A 3 -2.53 10.61 -6.23
C ARG A 3 -3.70 10.84 -5.29
N LYS A 4 -4.91 10.95 -5.83
CA LYS A 4 -6.13 11.17 -5.04
C LYS A 4 -6.50 9.86 -4.36
N ILE A 5 -6.17 9.77 -3.09
CA ILE A 5 -6.36 8.57 -2.30
C ILE A 5 -7.81 8.59 -1.77
N GLU A 6 -8.53 7.50 -1.98
CA GLU A 6 -9.94 7.37 -1.60
C GLU A 6 -10.19 7.69 -0.11
N PRO A 7 -11.41 8.13 0.27
CA PRO A 7 -11.78 8.31 1.67
C PRO A 7 -11.58 7.02 2.47
N GLY A 8 -10.67 7.06 3.46
CA GLY A 8 -10.33 5.90 4.28
C GLY A 8 -8.96 5.29 3.96
N HIS A 9 -8.29 5.77 2.92
CA HIS A 9 -6.89 5.47 2.60
C HIS A 9 -6.04 6.73 2.85
N TYR A 10 -4.81 6.54 3.31
CA TYR A 10 -3.88 7.64 3.55
C TYR A 10 -2.45 7.18 3.24
N LYS A 11 -1.87 7.72 2.18
CA LYS A 11 -0.44 7.57 1.89
C LYS A 11 0.38 8.35 2.90
N LEU A 12 1.46 7.72 3.33
CA LEU A 12 2.43 8.27 4.26
C LEU A 12 3.75 8.58 3.56
N GLY A 13 4.12 7.81 2.53
CA GLY A 13 5.34 8.08 1.78
C GLY A 13 5.62 7.06 0.69
N GLU A 14 6.79 7.21 0.07
CA GLU A 14 7.33 6.30 -0.94
C GLU A 14 8.79 5.96 -0.59
N THR A 15 9.16 4.70 -0.75
CA THR A 15 10.55 4.24 -0.62
C THR A 15 11.02 3.60 -1.92
N LYS A 16 12.33 3.52 -2.07
CA LYS A 16 12.98 2.68 -3.07
C LYS A 16 13.62 1.51 -2.36
N GLU A 17 13.27 0.29 -2.76
CA GLU A 17 13.77 -0.94 -2.16
C GLU A 17 14.29 -1.86 -3.28
N VAL A 18 15.36 -2.60 -2.99
CA VAL A 18 15.80 -3.67 -3.89
C VAL A 18 14.81 -4.82 -3.74
N CYS A 19 14.23 -5.23 -4.85
CA CYS A 19 13.25 -6.30 -4.95
C CYS A 19 13.74 -7.32 -5.98
N GLU A 20 13.29 -8.56 -5.84
CA GLU A 20 13.55 -9.61 -6.81
C GLU A 20 12.37 -9.68 -7.80
N ASP A 21 12.65 -9.78 -9.09
CA ASP A 21 11.62 -9.98 -10.10
C ASP A 21 11.21 -11.46 -10.22
N ILE A 22 10.26 -11.75 -11.13
CA ILE A 22 9.79 -13.11 -11.40
C ILE A 22 10.86 -14.06 -11.97
N GLN A 23 11.98 -13.51 -12.48
CA GLN A 23 13.11 -14.27 -13.02
C GLN A 23 14.22 -14.50 -11.97
N GLY A 24 14.10 -13.89 -10.78
CA GLY A 24 15.11 -13.96 -9.73
C GLY A 24 16.13 -12.81 -9.79
N ASP A 25 15.93 -11.83 -10.68
CA ASP A 25 16.86 -10.72 -10.86
C ASP A 25 16.55 -9.57 -9.90
N GLN A 26 17.61 -8.98 -9.34
CA GLN A 26 17.49 -7.82 -8.46
C GLN A 26 17.21 -6.55 -9.27
N ARG A 27 16.14 -5.84 -8.93
CA ARG A 27 15.81 -4.52 -9.48
C ARG A 27 15.43 -3.54 -8.38
N LEU A 28 15.46 -2.25 -8.73
CA LEU A 28 15.01 -1.20 -7.82
C LEU A 28 13.49 -1.00 -7.99
N CYS A 29 12.73 -1.35 -6.96
CA CYS A 29 11.29 -1.11 -6.89
C CYS A 29 10.98 0.17 -6.13
N THR A 30 9.94 0.89 -6.57
CA THR A 30 9.36 2.00 -5.80
C THR A 30 8.10 1.51 -5.11
N TYR A 31 8.08 1.58 -3.78
CA TYR A 31 6.92 1.20 -2.97
C TYR A 31 6.24 2.44 -2.39
N GLU A 32 4.92 2.50 -2.49
CA GLU A 32 4.08 3.39 -1.71
C GLU A 32 3.73 2.73 -0.39
N TYR A 33 3.82 3.48 0.72
CA TYR A 33 3.35 3.08 2.04
C TYR A 33 2.21 3.97 2.49
N GLY A 34 1.25 3.37 3.18
CA GLY A 34 0.11 4.10 3.72
C GLY A 34 -0.67 3.31 4.76
N VAL A 35 -1.83 3.84 5.13
CA VAL A 35 -2.79 3.18 6.00
C VAL A 35 -4.18 3.19 5.38
N VAL A 36 -4.96 2.14 5.63
CA VAL A 36 -6.31 1.98 5.13
C VAL A 36 -7.24 1.48 6.23
N LYS A 37 -8.47 1.99 6.27
CA LYS A 37 -9.52 1.44 7.15
C LYS A 37 -10.06 0.14 6.56
N GLY A 38 -10.21 -0.90 7.37
CA GLY A 38 -10.67 -2.21 6.90
C GLY A 38 -12.01 -2.16 6.16
N GLN A 39 -12.91 -1.26 6.55
CA GLN A 39 -14.15 -1.01 5.81
C GLN A 39 -13.88 -0.55 4.36
N ALA A 40 -12.97 0.41 4.16
CA ALA A 40 -12.63 0.96 2.86
C ALA A 40 -11.90 -0.07 1.98
N ALA A 41 -10.97 -0.82 2.56
CA ALA A 41 -10.26 -1.90 1.85
C ALA A 41 -11.20 -3.05 1.43
N ASN A 42 -12.24 -3.36 2.22
CA ASN A 42 -13.24 -4.36 1.85
C ASN A 42 -14.23 -3.89 0.77
N SER A 43 -14.39 -2.58 0.59
CA SER A 43 -15.33 -1.98 -0.37
C SER A 43 -14.68 -1.57 -1.69
N ALA A 44 -13.35 -1.55 -1.75
CA ALA A 44 -12.63 -1.28 -2.99
C ALA A 44 -12.98 -2.39 -4.01
N SER A 45 -13.70 -1.99 -5.05
CA SER A 45 -14.29 -2.89 -6.03
C SER A 45 -13.68 -2.64 -7.40
N SER A 46 -13.08 -3.69 -7.96
CA SER A 46 -12.84 -3.93 -9.39
C SER A 46 -11.80 -3.08 -10.13
N ARG A 47 -10.93 -3.83 -10.81
CA ARG A 47 -9.99 -3.55 -11.91
C ARG A 47 -10.31 -2.42 -12.92
N ASP A 48 -11.54 -1.89 -12.95
CA ASP A 48 -12.00 -0.83 -13.85
C ASP A 48 -11.96 0.58 -13.24
N SER A 49 -11.56 0.72 -11.97
CA SER A 49 -11.37 2.01 -11.32
C SER A 49 -10.04 2.63 -11.77
N GLU A 50 -10.13 3.79 -12.45
CA GLU A 50 -9.10 4.68 -13.05
C GLU A 50 -7.59 4.31 -12.96
N PRO A 51 -6.76 4.76 -13.92
CA PRO A 51 -5.31 4.63 -13.81
C PRO A 51 -4.77 5.29 -12.52
N GLY A 52 -4.25 4.46 -11.59
CA GLY A 52 -3.65 4.91 -10.33
C GLY A 52 -4.26 4.34 -9.05
N HIS A 53 -5.27 3.47 -9.15
CA HIS A 53 -5.91 2.83 -8.00
C HIS A 53 -5.06 1.68 -7.42
N VAL A 54 -5.05 1.58 -6.09
CA VAL A 54 -4.44 0.47 -5.34
C VAL A 54 -5.48 -0.66 -5.27
N TYR A 55 -5.24 -1.77 -5.97
CA TYR A 55 -6.23 -2.84 -6.14
C TYR A 55 -6.24 -3.81 -4.96
N TRP A 56 -7.33 -3.82 -4.19
CA TRP A 56 -7.53 -4.70 -3.04
C TRP A 56 -8.25 -6.02 -3.37
N ASP A 57 -8.57 -6.27 -4.65
CA ASP A 57 -9.36 -7.41 -5.15
C ASP A 57 -8.76 -8.80 -4.80
N HIS A 58 -7.49 -8.86 -4.39
CA HIS A 58 -6.87 -10.10 -3.92
C HIS A 58 -7.24 -10.45 -2.47
N LEU A 59 -7.86 -9.53 -1.73
CA LEU A 59 -8.46 -9.79 -0.43
C LEU A 59 -9.91 -10.21 -0.62
N CYS A 60 -10.32 -11.31 0.01
CA CYS A 60 -11.73 -11.71 0.01
C CYS A 60 -12.60 -10.58 0.59
N PRO A 61 -13.78 -10.28 0.02
CA PRO A 61 -14.69 -9.29 0.59
C PRO A 61 -14.99 -9.59 2.05
N GLY A 62 -14.73 -8.64 2.93
CA GLY A 62 -14.94 -8.80 4.37
C GLY A 62 -13.78 -9.48 5.13
N ALA A 63 -12.65 -9.79 4.47
CA ALA A 63 -11.48 -10.36 5.13
C ALA A 63 -10.87 -9.43 6.20
N LEU A 64 -11.08 -8.12 6.07
CA LEU A 64 -10.56 -7.14 7.02
C LEU A 64 -11.62 -6.68 8.02
N HIS A 65 -11.23 -6.58 9.30
CA HIS A 65 -12.12 -6.04 10.31
C HIS A 65 -12.49 -4.58 10.00
N ARG A 66 -13.78 -4.31 9.80
CA ARG A 66 -14.30 -3.00 9.37
C ARG A 66 -13.87 -1.83 10.27
N THR A 67 -13.72 -2.08 11.56
CA THR A 67 -13.37 -1.07 12.57
C THR A 67 -11.87 -0.81 12.70
N LYS A 68 -11.02 -1.70 12.18
CA LYS A 68 -9.57 -1.63 12.34
C LYS A 68 -8.92 -0.87 11.20
N TRP A 69 -7.71 -0.41 11.45
CA TRP A 69 -6.83 0.23 10.48
C TRP A 69 -5.68 -0.69 10.15
N PHE A 70 -5.20 -0.59 8.92
CA PHE A 70 -4.14 -1.46 8.42
C PHE A 70 -3.07 -0.62 7.75
N ALA A 71 -1.81 -0.84 8.11
CA ALA A 71 -0.70 -0.33 7.32
C ALA A 71 -0.52 -1.19 6.08
N TYR A 72 -0.15 -0.56 4.97
CA TYR A 72 0.07 -1.24 3.72
C TYR A 72 1.32 -0.75 3.00
N ARG A 73 1.83 -1.59 2.11
CA ARG A 73 2.73 -1.20 1.03
C ARG A 73 2.24 -1.71 -0.30
N VAL A 74 2.50 -0.98 -1.38
CA VAL A 74 2.19 -1.41 -2.74
C VAL A 74 3.27 -0.93 -3.69
N GLU A 75 3.66 -1.76 -4.66
CA GLU A 75 4.62 -1.35 -5.68
C GLU A 75 3.95 -0.41 -6.68
N ILE A 76 4.55 0.75 -6.95
CA ILE A 76 3.92 1.77 -7.84
C ILE A 76 4.16 1.43 -9.31
N ASP A 77 5.27 0.75 -9.61
CA ASP A 77 5.70 0.39 -10.96
C ASP A 77 6.17 -1.08 -10.99
N PRO A 78 5.24 -2.05 -10.99
CA PRO A 78 5.53 -3.48 -10.98
C PRO A 78 6.34 -4.01 -12.17
N GLY A 79 6.67 -3.16 -13.14
CA GLY A 79 7.32 -3.55 -14.39
C GLY A 79 6.49 -4.61 -15.14
N THR A 80 7.03 -5.82 -15.23
CA THR A 80 6.42 -7.01 -15.88
C THR A 80 5.41 -7.76 -15.00
N THR A 81 5.27 -7.38 -13.72
CA THR A 81 4.34 -8.05 -12.80
C THR A 81 2.92 -7.59 -13.11
N ARG A 82 2.03 -8.53 -13.44
CA ARG A 82 0.73 -8.25 -14.07
C ARG A 82 -0.22 -7.35 -13.28
N ASP A 83 -0.09 -7.24 -11.96
CA ASP A 83 -0.82 -6.26 -11.14
C ASP A 83 -0.05 -6.02 -9.83
N ALA A 84 0.19 -4.76 -9.45
CA ALA A 84 0.76 -4.44 -8.14
C ALA A 84 -0.29 -4.71 -7.03
N ARG A 85 0.00 -5.69 -6.17
CA ARG A 85 -0.89 -6.06 -5.07
C ARG A 85 -0.46 -5.36 -3.78
N PRO A 86 -1.34 -4.62 -3.10
CA PRO A 86 -1.03 -4.04 -1.81
C PRO A 86 -0.88 -5.15 -0.78
N GLN A 87 0.19 -5.07 0.00
CA GLN A 87 0.49 -5.99 1.09
C GLN A 87 0.14 -5.33 2.42
N LEU A 88 -0.60 -6.05 3.27
CA LEU A 88 -0.92 -5.59 4.61
C LEU A 88 0.25 -5.90 5.55
N LEU A 89 0.71 -4.88 6.27
CA LEU A 89 1.90 -4.96 7.09
C LEU A 89 1.58 -5.04 8.58
N THR A 90 0.60 -4.24 9.03
CA THR A 90 0.15 -4.24 10.42
C THR A 90 -1.34 -3.97 10.53
N ARG A 91 -1.92 -4.33 11.67
CA ARG A 91 -3.29 -4.03 12.07
C ARG A 91 -3.28 -3.22 13.37
N ALA A 92 -4.03 -2.14 13.41
CA ALA A 92 -4.19 -1.27 14.58
C ALA A 92 -5.66 -0.90 14.82
N ASP A 93 -5.94 -0.37 16.00
CA ASP A 93 -7.29 0.02 16.41
C ASP A 93 -7.70 1.38 15.82
N ASP A 94 -6.73 2.26 15.62
CA ASP A 94 -6.90 3.57 15.03
C ASP A 94 -5.84 3.89 13.96
N LYS A 95 -6.11 4.97 13.23
CA LYS A 95 -5.27 5.44 12.14
C LYS A 95 -3.89 5.88 12.62
N SER A 96 -3.82 6.53 13.78
CA SER A 96 -2.57 7.12 14.29
C SER A 96 -1.58 6.03 14.61
N THR A 97 -1.98 4.98 15.33
CA THR A 97 -1.13 3.83 15.63
C THR A 97 -0.67 3.09 14.37
N ALA A 98 -1.56 2.88 13.39
CA ALA A 98 -1.15 2.29 12.11
C ALA A 98 -0.13 3.18 11.37
N GLY A 99 -0.29 4.50 11.45
CA GLY A 99 0.61 5.46 10.80
C GLY A 99 1.95 5.62 11.50
N GLU A 100 1.97 5.59 12.83
CA GLU A 100 3.19 5.56 13.65
C GLU A 100 4.01 4.31 13.34
N TRP A 101 3.37 3.14 13.26
CA TRP A 101 4.04 1.90 12.87
C TRP A 101 4.80 2.05 11.54
N VAL A 102 4.17 2.70 10.55
CA VAL A 102 4.80 2.94 9.24
C VAL A 102 5.97 3.91 9.37
N ARG A 103 5.82 5.00 10.13
CA ARG A 103 6.88 5.99 10.34
C ARG A 103 8.08 5.40 11.10
N ASP A 104 7.84 4.59 12.12
CA ASP A 104 8.92 3.99 12.90
C ASP A 104 9.72 2.95 12.10
N ARG A 105 9.05 2.25 11.17
CA ARG A 105 9.66 1.18 10.36
C ARG A 105 10.29 1.67 9.06
N VAL A 106 9.72 2.72 8.47
CA VAL A 106 9.98 3.11 7.08
C VAL A 106 10.19 4.62 6.95
N GLY A 107 9.90 5.40 8.00
CA GLY A 107 9.91 6.87 7.96
C GLY A 107 11.25 7.47 7.59
N ASP A 108 12.36 6.92 8.10
CA ASP A 108 13.71 7.36 7.74
C ASP A 108 14.11 6.99 6.30
N SER A 109 13.43 6.00 5.72
CA SER A 109 13.65 5.48 4.37
C SER A 109 12.75 6.12 3.31
N PHE A 110 11.73 6.91 3.72
CA PHE A 110 10.96 7.69 2.78
C PHE A 110 11.90 8.62 2.03
N SER A 111 11.96 8.41 0.72
CA SER A 111 12.97 8.94 -0.19
C SER A 111 13.44 10.34 0.22
N ARG A 112 14.61 10.44 0.88
CA ARG A 112 15.46 11.62 0.76
C ARG A 112 15.75 11.73 -0.73
N ARG A 113 15.23 12.78 -1.38
CA ARG A 113 15.62 13.12 -2.74
C ARG A 113 17.14 13.35 -2.74
N TYR A 114 17.90 12.35 -3.19
CA TYR A 114 19.26 12.57 -3.67
C TYR A 114 19.18 13.14 -5.09
#